data_AF-A0A7S3CSL5-F1
#
_entry.id   AF-A0A7S3CSL5-F1
#
_cell.length_a   1.000
_cell.length_b   1.000
_cell.length_c   1.000
_cell.angle_alpha   90.00
_cell.angle_beta   90.00
_cell.angle_gamma   90.00
#
_symmetry.space_group_name_H-M   'P 1'
#
loop_
_entity.id
_entity.type
_entity.pdbx_description
1 polymer ?
#
loop_
_entity_poly.entity_id
_entity_poly.type
_entity_poly.pdbx_seq_one_letter_code
_entity_poly.pdbx_strand_id
1 'polypeptide(L)'
;LKLKPVYGAVTLSTTLCVAQYFIYTQLEKDQRKVTFGEFFMKTQVQDEHRRETGDDCAEKGYPDDGNGRYMLKHSYAEWYFMNVTRRLTQNNLDNLCVFAPLSLLNGLFLPYPTVFLVASYTIGRSYYNQGYFEKEGVANKLRMVGAVACHLSTQFTILLTITLGLLLSRGTYMRSLQRFSAFTKVM
;
A
#
# COMPACT_ATOMS: atom_id res chain seq x y z
N LEU A 1 -27.49 -18.26 10.33
CA LEU A 1 -26.81 -17.84 9.08
C LEU A 1 -25.51 -18.62 8.96
N LYS A 2 -25.35 -19.54 8.00
CA LYS A 2 -24.04 -20.19 7.76
C LYS A 2 -23.24 -19.27 6.82
N LEU A 3 -22.23 -18.57 7.33
CA LEU A 3 -21.33 -17.77 6.50
C LEU A 3 -20.54 -18.70 5.57
N LYS A 4 -20.47 -18.32 4.29
CA LYS A 4 -19.65 -19.05 3.32
C LYS A 4 -18.17 -18.76 3.58
N PRO A 5 -17.25 -19.74 3.39
CA PRO A 5 -15.81 -19.54 3.57
C PRO A 5 -15.22 -18.38 2.76
N VAL A 6 -15.82 -18.05 1.61
CA VAL A 6 -15.36 -16.97 0.72
C VAL A 6 -15.31 -15.60 1.39
N TYR A 7 -16.18 -15.32 2.37
CA TYR A 7 -16.12 -14.07 3.13
C TYR A 7 -14.88 -13.99 4.02
N GLY A 8 -14.47 -15.12 4.60
CA GLY A 8 -13.19 -15.22 5.32
C GLY A 8 -12.00 -15.02 4.39
N ALA A 9 -12.08 -15.49 3.14
CA ALA A 9 -11.04 -15.26 2.13
C ALA A 9 -10.89 -13.76 1.76
N VAL A 10 -12.00 -13.01 1.68
CA VAL A 10 -11.95 -11.54 1.50
C VAL A 10 -11.16 -10.91 2.65
N THR A 11 -11.58 -11.16 3.89
CA THR A 11 -10.94 -10.55 5.07
C THR A 11 -9.45 -10.92 5.16
N LEU A 12 -9.12 -12.19 4.95
CA LEU A 12 -7.74 -12.66 4.98
C LEU A 12 -6.89 -12.00 3.88
N SER A 13 -7.37 -12.01 2.63
CA SER A 13 -6.63 -11.42 1.51
C SER A 13 -6.42 -9.92 1.68
N THR A 14 -7.43 -9.16 2.14
CA THR A 14 -7.27 -7.73 2.44
C THR A 14 -6.31 -7.50 3.61
N THR A 15 -6.34 -8.36 4.63
CA THR A 15 -5.39 -8.29 5.75
C THR A 15 -3.96 -8.51 5.29
N LEU A 16 -3.72 -9.49 4.39
CA LEU A 16 -2.39 -9.72 3.81
C LEU A 16 -1.90 -8.52 2.98
N CYS A 17 -2.79 -7.88 2.22
CA CYS A 17 -2.49 -6.65 1.49
C CYS A 17 -2.06 -5.51 2.45
N VAL A 18 -2.75 -5.35 3.58
CA VAL A 18 -2.39 -4.35 4.61
C VAL A 18 -1.08 -4.72 5.31
N ALA A 19 -0.89 -6.00 5.66
CA ALA A 19 0.34 -6.50 6.29
C ALA A 19 1.57 -6.26 5.41
N GLN A 20 1.42 -6.41 4.09
CA GLN A 20 2.48 -6.09 3.13
C GLN A 20 2.93 -4.62 3.23
N TYR A 21 2.00 -3.67 3.36
CA TYR A 21 2.34 -2.26 3.58
C TYR A 21 3.14 -2.05 4.88
N PHE A 22 2.76 -2.73 5.96
CA PHE A 22 3.48 -2.65 7.24
C PHE A 22 4.93 -3.14 7.12
N ILE A 23 5.18 -4.20 6.35
CA ILE A 23 6.54 -4.70 6.10
C ILE A 23 7.43 -3.59 5.49
N TYR A 24 6.95 -2.89 4.46
CA TYR A 24 7.73 -1.81 3.84
C TYR A 24 7.82 -0.55 4.71
N THR A 25 6.82 -0.30 5.55
CA THR A 25 6.92 0.77 6.56
C THR A 25 8.00 0.48 7.59
N GLN A 26 8.18 -0.79 7.99
CA GLN A 26 9.29 -1.17 8.87
C GLN A 26 10.63 -1.03 8.14
N LEU A 27 10.71 -1.43 6.87
CA LEU A 27 11.91 -1.23 6.06
C LEU A 27 12.33 0.25 5.99
N GLU A 28 11.39 1.18 5.80
CA GLU A 28 11.68 2.62 5.85
C GLU A 28 12.22 3.05 7.22
N LYS A 29 11.60 2.57 8.31
CA LYS A 29 12.04 2.90 9.67
C LYS A 29 13.44 2.37 9.95
N ASP A 30 13.76 1.17 9.47
CA ASP A 30 15.08 0.58 9.64
C ASP A 30 16.13 1.32 8.80
N GLN A 31 15.78 1.70 7.57
CA GLN A 31 16.66 2.53 6.75
C GLN A 31 16.93 3.89 7.42
N ARG A 32 15.92 4.51 8.03
CA ARG A 32 16.11 5.75 8.81
C ARG A 32 17.08 5.58 9.96
N LYS A 33 17.03 4.45 10.68
CA LYS A 33 17.98 4.20 11.79
C LYS A 33 19.41 4.09 11.28
N VAL A 34 19.60 3.52 10.09
CA VAL A 34 20.92 3.38 9.47
C VAL A 34 21.43 4.74 8.99
N THR A 35 20.61 5.47 8.21
CA THR A 35 21.00 6.77 7.66
C THR A 35 21.15 7.81 8.77
N PHE A 36 20.14 7.97 9.62
CA PHE A 36 20.16 8.92 10.73
C PHE A 36 20.57 8.24 12.05
N GLY A 37 21.66 7.49 12.01
CA GLY A 37 22.21 6.83 13.19
C GLY A 37 22.60 7.81 14.29
N GLU A 38 22.59 7.34 15.53
CA GLU A 38 22.87 8.18 16.71
C GLU A 38 24.22 8.90 16.62
N PHE A 39 25.25 8.20 16.12
CA PHE A 39 26.58 8.79 15.90
C PHE A 39 26.53 9.96 14.92
N PHE A 40 25.86 9.79 13.78
CA PHE A 40 25.72 10.86 12.78
C PHE A 40 24.93 12.05 13.36
N MET A 41 23.80 11.78 14.01
CA MET A 41 22.97 12.83 14.59
C MET A 41 23.74 13.65 15.63
N LYS A 42 24.48 12.98 16.53
CA LYS A 42 25.26 13.66 17.58
C LYS A 42 26.47 14.42 17.05
N THR A 43 27.16 13.89 16.04
CA THR A 43 28.43 14.47 15.57
C THR A 43 28.28 15.49 14.45
N GLN A 44 27.28 15.35 13.59
CA GLN A 44 27.14 16.17 12.38
C GLN A 44 25.97 17.14 12.44
N VAL A 45 24.96 16.89 13.29
CA VAL A 45 23.68 17.62 13.24
C VAL A 45 23.37 18.36 14.54
N GLN A 46 23.64 17.74 15.70
CA GLN A 46 23.21 18.19 17.01
C GLN A 46 23.63 19.64 17.35
N ASP A 47 24.88 20.01 17.12
CA ASP A 47 25.37 21.35 17.46
C ASP A 47 24.69 22.45 16.62
N GLU A 48 24.52 22.19 15.31
CA GLU A 48 23.81 23.10 14.41
C GLU A 48 22.34 23.20 14.82
N HIS A 49 21.67 22.06 15.06
CA HIS A 49 20.28 22.04 15.46
C HIS A 49 20.06 22.83 16.76
N ARG A 50 20.80 22.52 17.82
CA ARG A 50 20.67 23.18 19.12
C ARG A 50 20.93 24.68 19.04
N ARG A 51 21.86 25.11 18.18
CA ARG A 51 22.12 26.54 17.96
C ARG A 51 20.93 27.25 17.30
N GLU A 52 20.27 26.63 16.33
CA GLU A 52 19.17 27.26 15.58
C GLU A 52 17.80 27.09 16.25
N THR A 53 17.57 26.00 16.99
CA THR A 53 16.25 25.66 17.59
C THR A 53 16.21 25.78 19.10
N GLY A 54 17.36 25.72 19.79
CA GLY A 54 17.44 25.67 21.25
C GLY A 54 17.08 24.31 21.86
N ASP A 55 16.84 23.28 21.05
CA ASP A 55 16.44 21.93 21.48
C ASP A 55 17.41 20.85 20.98
N ASP A 56 17.23 19.61 21.43
CA ASP A 56 17.99 18.46 20.97
C ASP A 56 17.40 17.84 19.70
N CYS A 57 18.27 17.24 18.87
CA CYS A 57 17.79 16.57 17.67
C CYS A 57 16.87 15.40 18.03
N ALA A 58 15.73 15.34 17.34
CA ALA A 58 14.87 14.16 17.41
C ALA A 58 15.58 12.92 16.85
N GLU A 59 15.27 11.76 17.43
CA GLU A 59 15.80 10.48 16.96
C GLU A 59 15.43 10.19 15.50
N LYS A 60 16.23 9.36 14.82
CA LYS A 60 15.97 8.86 13.45
C LYS A 60 15.83 9.97 12.40
N GLY A 61 16.41 11.13 12.69
CA GLY A 61 16.52 12.27 11.77
C GLY A 61 15.22 13.02 11.54
N TYR A 62 14.20 12.87 12.39
CA TYR A 62 13.00 13.70 12.24
C TYR A 62 13.34 15.19 12.46
N PRO A 63 12.71 16.12 11.73
CA PRO A 63 11.62 15.93 10.76
C PRO A 63 12.07 15.64 9.31
N ASP A 64 13.36 15.42 9.05
CA ASP A 64 13.89 15.18 7.70
C ASP A 64 13.31 13.89 7.09
N ASP A 65 12.74 13.99 5.89
CA ASP A 65 12.10 12.91 5.16
C ASP A 65 12.89 12.37 3.96
N GLY A 66 14.16 12.78 3.84
CA GLY A 66 15.05 12.40 2.73
C GLY A 66 15.45 13.58 1.86
N ASN A 67 14.86 14.76 2.03
CA ASN A 67 15.25 15.97 1.27
C ASN A 67 15.49 17.18 2.18
N GLY A 68 15.62 16.97 3.48
CA GLY A 68 15.86 18.03 4.44
C GLY A 68 17.35 18.34 4.66
N ARG A 69 17.58 19.18 5.67
CA ARG A 69 18.92 19.69 6.02
C ARG A 69 19.88 18.60 6.47
N TYR A 70 19.41 17.55 7.13
CA TYR A 70 20.26 16.50 7.67
C TYR A 70 20.74 15.60 6.53
N MET A 71 19.84 15.30 5.60
CA MET A 71 20.15 14.48 4.44
C MET A 71 21.17 15.13 3.49
N LEU A 72 21.28 16.45 3.45
CA LEU A 72 22.31 17.16 2.67
C LEU A 72 23.76 16.80 3.09
N LYS A 73 23.96 16.29 4.31
CA LYS A 73 25.27 15.86 4.80
C LYS A 73 25.61 14.42 4.44
N HIS A 74 24.67 13.67 3.87
CA HIS A 74 24.86 12.30 3.43
C HIS A 74 25.38 12.21 2.00
N SER A 75 25.91 11.03 1.66
CA SER A 75 26.28 10.72 0.28
C SER A 75 25.05 10.63 -0.62
N TYR A 76 25.25 10.85 -1.92
CA TYR A 76 24.18 10.69 -2.91
C TYR A 76 23.54 9.29 -2.88
N ALA A 77 24.33 8.25 -2.61
CA ALA A 77 23.83 6.88 -2.53
C ALA A 77 22.84 6.69 -1.35
N GLU A 78 23.18 7.21 -0.17
CA GLU A 78 22.32 7.17 1.01
C GLU A 78 21.05 8.01 0.81
N TRP A 79 21.21 9.22 0.25
CA TRP A 79 20.08 10.07 -0.13
C TRP A 79 19.13 9.35 -1.08
N TYR A 80 19.66 8.75 -2.15
CA TYR A 80 18.87 8.04 -3.15
C TYR A 80 18.11 6.88 -2.53
N PHE A 81 18.78 6.04 -1.74
CA PHE A 81 18.16 4.87 -1.12
C PHE A 81 17.07 5.23 -0.09
N MET A 82 17.31 6.27 0.73
CA MET A 82 16.31 6.78 1.66
C MET A 82 15.07 7.29 0.94
N ASN A 83 15.26 8.10 -0.12
CA ASN A 83 14.15 8.64 -0.92
C ASN A 83 13.37 7.56 -1.66
N VAL A 84 14.06 6.57 -2.22
CA VAL A 84 13.44 5.39 -2.84
C VAL A 84 12.52 4.68 -1.84
N THR A 85 13.02 4.39 -0.64
CA THR A 85 12.27 3.68 0.39
C THR A 85 11.06 4.49 0.85
N ARG A 86 11.25 5.79 1.10
CA ARG A 86 10.16 6.72 1.47
C ARG A 86 9.09 6.80 0.38
N ARG A 87 9.50 6.90 -0.89
CA ARG A 87 8.59 6.99 -2.05
C ARG A 87 7.76 5.72 -2.20
N LEU A 88 8.37 4.55 -1.97
CA LEU A 88 7.69 3.26 -1.99
C LEU A 88 6.63 3.18 -0.89
N THR A 89 6.96 3.53 0.35
CA THR A 89 6.01 3.52 1.48
C THR A 89 4.86 4.49 1.25
N GLN A 90 5.14 5.71 0.79
CA GLN A 90 4.08 6.69 0.51
C GLN A 90 3.15 6.20 -0.60
N ASN A 91 3.70 5.70 -1.71
CA ASN A 91 2.88 5.19 -2.80
C ASN A 91 2.07 3.95 -2.37
N ASN A 92 2.61 3.10 -1.49
CA ASN A 92 1.85 1.98 -0.92
C ASN A 92 0.65 2.49 -0.12
N LEU A 93 0.87 3.47 0.76
CA LEU A 93 -0.18 4.04 1.61
C LEU A 93 -1.29 4.69 0.77
N ASP A 94 -0.93 5.52 -0.20
CA ASP A 94 -1.90 6.26 -1.04
C ASP A 94 -2.84 5.30 -1.77
N ASN A 95 -2.31 4.20 -2.33
CA ASN A 95 -3.12 3.20 -3.01
C ASN A 95 -3.93 2.35 -2.02
N LEU A 96 -3.35 2.00 -0.87
CA LEU A 96 -4.02 1.18 0.15
C LEU A 96 -5.25 1.88 0.73
N CYS A 97 -5.17 3.20 0.96
CA CYS A 97 -6.27 4.01 1.48
C CYS A 97 -7.52 3.96 0.60
N VAL A 98 -7.37 3.78 -0.71
CA VAL A 98 -8.49 3.62 -1.63
C VAL A 98 -8.86 2.15 -1.80
N PHE A 99 -7.87 1.29 -2.01
CA PHE A 99 -8.09 -0.10 -2.42
C PHE A 99 -8.69 -0.98 -1.32
N ALA A 100 -8.20 -0.86 -0.07
CA ALA A 100 -8.62 -1.75 1.00
C ALA A 100 -10.08 -1.51 1.44
N PRO A 101 -10.54 -0.26 1.69
CA PRO A 101 -11.94 -0.03 2.07
C PRO A 101 -12.93 -0.45 0.98
N LEU A 102 -12.62 -0.15 -0.30
CA LEU A 102 -13.47 -0.54 -1.42
C LEU A 102 -13.53 -2.05 -1.62
N SER A 103 -12.42 -2.74 -1.41
CA SER A 103 -12.36 -4.20 -1.46
C SER A 103 -13.20 -4.84 -0.35
N LEU A 104 -13.15 -4.32 0.88
CA LEU A 104 -14.01 -4.81 1.95
C LEU A 104 -15.49 -4.59 1.64
N LEU A 105 -15.85 -3.39 1.14
CA LEU A 105 -17.23 -3.08 0.74
C LEU A 105 -17.71 -4.00 -0.40
N ASN A 106 -16.91 -4.15 -1.45
CA ASN A 106 -17.23 -5.03 -2.57
C ASN A 106 -17.34 -6.48 -2.11
N GLY A 107 -16.48 -6.92 -1.19
CA GLY A 107 -16.46 -8.28 -0.67
C GLY A 107 -17.70 -8.67 0.13
N LEU A 108 -18.44 -7.71 0.68
CA LEU A 108 -19.73 -7.97 1.33
C LEU A 108 -20.80 -8.47 0.34
N PHE A 109 -20.75 -8.03 -0.91
CA PHE A 109 -21.79 -8.31 -1.92
C PHE A 109 -21.27 -9.21 -3.05
N LEU A 110 -20.00 -9.09 -3.40
CA LEU A 110 -19.34 -9.74 -4.53
C LEU A 110 -18.00 -10.36 -4.06
N PRO A 111 -18.02 -11.37 -3.17
CA PRO A 111 -16.80 -11.87 -2.53
C PRO A 111 -15.83 -12.55 -3.52
N TYR A 112 -16.33 -13.31 -4.49
CA TYR A 112 -15.48 -14.01 -5.47
C TYR A 112 -14.62 -13.08 -6.34
N PRO A 113 -15.18 -12.09 -7.07
CA PRO A 113 -14.35 -11.17 -7.86
C PRO A 113 -13.45 -10.31 -6.96
N THR A 114 -13.91 -9.96 -5.75
CA THR A 114 -13.10 -9.19 -4.79
C THR A 114 -11.85 -9.96 -4.38
N VAL A 115 -11.96 -11.24 -4.01
CA VAL A 115 -10.78 -12.06 -3.64
C VAL A 115 -9.76 -12.11 -4.78
N PHE A 116 -10.22 -12.28 -6.02
CA PHE A 116 -9.33 -12.30 -7.19
C PHE A 116 -8.61 -10.96 -7.38
N LEU A 117 -9.32 -9.84 -7.28
CA LEU A 117 -8.73 -8.51 -7.43
C LEU A 117 -7.74 -8.18 -6.30
N VAL A 118 -8.06 -8.53 -5.06
CA VAL A 118 -7.14 -8.33 -3.92
C VAL A 118 -5.90 -9.20 -4.05
N ALA A 119 -6.04 -10.46 -4.48
CA ALA A 119 -4.90 -11.33 -4.74
C ALA A 119 -4.00 -10.77 -5.87
N SER A 120 -4.60 -10.36 -6.99
CA SER A 120 -3.88 -9.75 -8.12
C SER A 120 -3.14 -8.47 -7.70
N TYR A 121 -3.80 -7.60 -6.94
CA TYR A 121 -3.20 -6.40 -6.38
C TYR A 121 -2.02 -6.73 -5.46
N THR A 122 -2.17 -7.66 -4.52
CA THR A 122 -1.14 -8.02 -3.54
C THR A 122 0.12 -8.59 -4.22
N ILE A 123 -0.07 -9.47 -5.21
CA ILE A 123 1.03 -10.02 -6.02
C ILE A 123 1.69 -8.93 -6.86
N GLY A 124 0.87 -8.11 -7.55
CA GLY A 124 1.36 -6.97 -8.31
C GLY A 124 2.19 -6.02 -7.46
N ARG A 125 1.79 -5.81 -6.20
CA ARG A 125 2.49 -4.95 -5.25
C ARG A 125 3.82 -5.54 -4.79
N SER A 126 3.91 -6.86 -4.62
CA SER A 126 5.19 -7.53 -4.36
C SER A 126 6.18 -7.27 -5.49
N TYR A 127 5.77 -7.44 -6.74
CA TYR A 127 6.61 -7.19 -7.91
C TYR A 127 6.96 -5.71 -8.08
N TYR A 128 5.99 -4.82 -7.86
CA TYR A 128 6.23 -3.38 -7.89
C TYR A 128 7.32 -2.97 -6.90
N ASN A 129 7.22 -3.46 -5.66
CA ASN A 129 8.14 -3.11 -4.60
C ASN A 129 9.53 -3.72 -4.83
N GLN A 130 9.62 -5.00 -5.23
CA GLN A 130 10.89 -5.64 -5.57
C GLN A 130 11.60 -4.89 -6.70
N GLY A 131 10.90 -4.59 -7.80
CA GLY A 131 11.48 -3.88 -8.94
C GLY A 131 11.94 -2.45 -8.62
N TYR A 132 11.47 -1.85 -7.53
CA TYR A 132 11.90 -0.52 -7.10
C TYR A 132 13.32 -0.51 -6.50
N PHE A 133 13.73 -1.61 -5.88
CA PHE A 133 15.08 -1.75 -5.30
C PHE A 133 16.13 -2.21 -6.31
N GLU A 134 15.72 -2.61 -7.50
CA GLU A 134 16.62 -2.98 -8.58
C GLU A 134 17.37 -1.76 -9.15
N LYS A 135 18.58 -1.99 -9.68
CA LYS A 135 19.44 -0.92 -10.22
C LYS A 135 18.79 -0.12 -11.35
N GLU A 136 17.94 -0.78 -12.13
CA GLU A 136 17.17 -0.17 -13.22
C GLU A 136 16.07 0.78 -12.72
N GLY A 137 15.72 0.69 -11.43
CA GLY A 137 14.76 1.54 -10.74
C GLY A 137 13.43 1.65 -11.46
N VAL A 138 13.13 2.84 -12.00
CA VAL A 138 11.87 3.12 -12.70
C VAL A 138 11.72 2.29 -13.98
N ALA A 139 12.81 2.02 -14.69
CA ALA A 139 12.80 1.30 -15.96
C ALA A 139 12.70 -0.23 -15.79
N ASN A 140 12.71 -0.70 -14.54
CA ASN A 140 12.67 -2.12 -14.25
C ASN A 140 11.34 -2.74 -14.70
N LYS A 141 11.42 -3.80 -15.50
CA LYS A 141 10.24 -4.48 -16.07
C LYS A 141 9.35 -5.10 -14.98
N LEU A 142 9.93 -5.61 -13.89
CA LEU A 142 9.17 -6.19 -12.78
C LEU A 142 8.31 -5.11 -12.10
N ARG A 143 8.89 -3.92 -11.91
CA ARG A 143 8.16 -2.75 -11.41
C ARG A 143 7.00 -2.39 -12.32
N MET A 144 7.22 -2.33 -13.63
CA MET A 144 6.17 -2.00 -14.60
C MET A 144 5.02 -3.01 -14.60
N VAL A 145 5.34 -4.31 -14.64
CA VAL A 145 4.33 -5.37 -14.61
C VAL A 145 3.53 -5.31 -13.29
N GLY A 146 4.23 -5.12 -12.17
CA GLY A 146 3.59 -4.93 -10.86
C GLY A 146 2.68 -3.70 -10.82
N ALA A 147 3.11 -2.58 -11.39
CA ALA A 147 2.32 -1.36 -11.48
C ALA A 147 1.03 -1.57 -12.29
N VAL A 148 1.13 -2.20 -13.47
CA VAL A 148 -0.03 -2.50 -14.32
C VAL A 148 -1.02 -3.40 -13.58
N ALA A 149 -0.56 -4.46 -12.93
CA ALA A 149 -1.42 -5.35 -12.14
C ALA A 149 -2.15 -4.61 -11.00
N CYS A 150 -1.44 -3.75 -10.26
CA CYS A 150 -2.04 -2.95 -9.19
C CYS A 150 -3.08 -1.96 -9.73
N HIS A 151 -2.76 -1.25 -10.80
CA HIS A 151 -3.65 -0.25 -11.39
C HIS A 151 -4.91 -0.90 -11.96
N LEU A 152 -4.79 -1.99 -12.72
CA LEU A 152 -5.95 -2.71 -13.23
C LEU A 152 -6.83 -3.20 -12.09
N SER A 153 -6.25 -3.84 -11.07
CA SER A 153 -6.99 -4.33 -9.91
C SER A 153 -7.76 -3.20 -9.20
N THR A 154 -7.13 -2.04 -9.06
CA THR A 154 -7.73 -0.86 -8.42
C THR A 154 -8.87 -0.29 -9.26
N GLN A 155 -8.66 -0.14 -10.58
CA GLN A 155 -9.69 0.37 -11.49
C GLN A 155 -10.90 -0.55 -11.55
N PHE A 156 -10.69 -1.87 -11.64
CA PHE A 156 -11.79 -2.84 -11.58
C PHE A 156 -12.51 -2.82 -10.24
N THR A 157 -11.79 -2.64 -9.12
CA THR A 157 -12.41 -2.51 -7.79
C THR A 157 -13.32 -1.27 -7.72
N ILE A 158 -12.86 -0.12 -8.22
CA ILE A 158 -13.66 1.10 -8.30
C ILE A 158 -14.90 0.89 -9.18
N LEU A 159 -14.73 0.29 -10.37
CA LEU A 159 -15.84 0.00 -11.28
C LEU A 159 -16.88 -0.93 -10.65
N LEU A 160 -16.44 -1.95 -9.92
CA LEU A 160 -17.34 -2.84 -9.17
C LEU A 160 -18.10 -2.07 -8.09
N THR A 161 -17.44 -1.19 -7.35
CA THR A 161 -18.11 -0.36 -6.32
C THR A 161 -19.16 0.56 -6.94
N ILE A 162 -18.84 1.24 -8.03
CA ILE A 162 -19.79 2.12 -8.73
C ILE A 162 -20.99 1.31 -9.23
N THR A 163 -20.73 0.19 -9.90
CA THR A 163 -21.77 -0.70 -10.43
C THR A 163 -22.67 -1.22 -9.32
N LEU A 164 -22.07 -1.67 -8.21
CA LEU A 164 -22.80 -2.14 -7.03
C LEU A 164 -23.67 -1.02 -6.43
N GLY A 165 -23.13 0.19 -6.28
CA GLY A 165 -23.87 1.36 -5.81
C GLY A 165 -25.09 1.68 -6.69
N LEU A 166 -24.94 1.60 -8.01
CA LEU A 166 -26.04 1.80 -8.97
C LEU A 166 -27.09 0.68 -8.91
N LEU A 167 -26.67 -0.58 -8.72
CA LEU A 167 -27.61 -1.71 -8.63
C LEU A 167 -28.38 -1.70 -7.30
N LEU A 168 -27.73 -1.28 -6.21
CA LEU A 168 -28.36 -1.14 -4.89
C LEU A 168 -29.35 0.03 -4.89
N SER A 169 -28.98 1.20 -5.44
CA SER A 169 -29.87 2.38 -5.48
C SER A 169 -31.14 2.14 -6.31
N ARG A 170 -31.06 1.30 -7.34
CA ARG A 170 -32.21 0.89 -8.16
C ARG A 170 -33.04 -0.25 -7.57
N GLY A 171 -32.61 -0.83 -6.44
CA GLY A 171 -33.23 -2.03 -5.85
C GLY A 171 -33.17 -3.27 -6.75
N THR A 172 -32.43 -3.22 -7.86
CA THR A 172 -32.33 -4.30 -8.84
C THR A 172 -31.45 -5.43 -8.35
N TYR A 173 -30.47 -5.14 -7.48
CA TYR A 173 -29.59 -6.16 -6.90
C TYR A 173 -30.34 -7.23 -6.08
N MET A 174 -31.32 -6.82 -5.27
CA MET A 174 -32.14 -7.77 -4.51
C MET A 174 -32.98 -8.67 -5.44
N ARG A 175 -33.49 -8.09 -6.54
CA ARG A 175 -34.25 -8.84 -7.55
C ARG A 175 -33.37 -9.83 -8.32
N SER A 176 -32.12 -9.47 -8.65
CA SER A 176 -31.20 -10.37 -9.34
C SER A 176 -30.76 -11.52 -8.43
N LEU A 177 -30.49 -11.26 -7.14
CA LEU A 177 -30.19 -12.31 -6.16
C LEU A 177 -31.36 -13.30 -5.98
N GLN A 178 -32.59 -12.80 -5.89
CA GLN A 178 -33.78 -13.65 -5.81
C GLN A 178 -33.94 -14.54 -7.05
N ARG A 179 -33.74 -13.98 -8.25
CA ARG A 179 -33.78 -14.73 -9.51
C ARG A 179 -32.70 -15.81 -9.57
N PHE A 180 -31.47 -15.47 -9.16
CA PHE A 180 -30.36 -16.43 -9.16
C PHE A 180 -30.59 -17.56 -8.14
N SER A 181 -31.09 -17.23 -6.94
CA SER A 181 -31.46 -18.23 -5.93
C SER A 181 -32.63 -19.12 -6.36
N ALA A 182 -33.55 -18.61 -7.19
CA ALA A 182 -34.63 -19.42 -7.74
C ALA A 182 -34.09 -20.40 -8.79
N PHE A 183 -33.17 -19.95 -9.64
CA PHE A 183 -32.53 -20.80 -10.65
C PHE A 183 -31.72 -21.96 -10.04
N THR A 184 -30.93 -21.69 -9.00
CA THR A 184 -30.11 -22.72 -8.34
C THR A 184 -30.89 -23.74 -7.51
N LYS A 185 -32.18 -23.52 -7.26
CA LYS A 185 -33.08 -24.51 -6.62
C LYS A 185 -33.76 -25.44 -7.62
N VAL A 186 -33.73 -25.12 -8.91
CA VAL A 186 -34.38 -25.88 -9.98
C VAL A 186 -33.41 -26.87 -10.63
N MET A 187 -32.10 -26.68 -10.47
CA MET A 187 -31.06 -27.68 -10.76
C MET A 187 -30.77 -28.52 -9.52
#